data_AF-A0A2V8NND1-F1
#
_entry.id   AF-A0A2V8NND1-F1
#
_cell.length_a   1.000
_cell.length_b   1.000
_cell.length_c   1.000
_cell.angle_alpha   90.00
_cell.angle_beta   90.00
_cell.angle_gamma   90.00
#
_symmetry.space_group_name_H-M   'P 1'
#
loop_
_entity.id
_entity.type
_entity.pdbx_description
1 polymer ?
#
loop_
_entity_poly.entity_id
_entity_poly.type
_entity_poly.pdbx_seq_one_letter_code
_entity_poly.pdbx_strand_id
1 'polypeptide(L)'
;ELPREALKNSPPHIDVLATSDILATVGENTNRDRPRLAEPRADDGILSLVLDRNEPLGAYQVLLRFDPTLVQFFQDDILGGSAAGFNSKPLAVSINNASGELRIASFQIGNEPRGSVDVAHIRVRLRRPSRLLFGITVEEITDLQGHTEMDSTVRVKLVRIE
;
A
#
# COMPACT_ATOMS: atom_id res chain seq x y z
N GLU A 1 -66.76 28.80 0.85
CA GLU A 1 -66.03 28.00 1.86
C GLU A 1 -64.69 27.58 1.25
N LEU A 2 -63.59 27.64 2.00
CA LEU A 2 -62.25 27.15 1.58
C LEU A 2 -62.10 25.67 1.93
N PRO A 3 -61.28 24.88 1.20
CA PRO A 3 -59.94 24.59 1.72
C PRO A 3 -58.82 24.49 0.65
N ARG A 4 -57.60 24.23 1.16
CA ARG A 4 -56.25 24.60 0.69
C ARG A 4 -55.52 23.55 -0.19
N GLU A 5 -54.53 24.08 -0.92
CA GLU A 5 -53.24 23.48 -1.34
C GLU A 5 -53.19 22.31 -2.33
N ALA A 6 -52.60 22.58 -3.51
CA ALA A 6 -51.39 21.88 -3.98
C ALA A 6 -50.69 22.71 -5.07
N LEU A 7 -49.43 23.01 -4.84
CA LEU A 7 -48.54 23.90 -5.59
C LEU A 7 -47.91 23.24 -6.84
N LYS A 8 -47.51 24.12 -7.77
CA LYS A 8 -46.40 24.04 -8.74
C LYS A 8 -46.62 23.26 -10.05
N ASN A 9 -46.08 23.68 -11.20
CA ASN A 9 -45.70 24.96 -11.81
C ASN A 9 -45.14 24.56 -13.19
N SER A 10 -45.63 25.21 -14.24
CA SER A 10 -45.24 25.01 -15.65
C SER A 10 -43.88 25.69 -16.00
N PRO A 11 -43.31 25.43 -17.19
CA PRO A 11 -41.88 25.18 -17.41
C PRO A 11 -41.00 26.43 -17.62
N PRO A 12 -39.66 26.28 -17.60
CA PRO A 12 -38.73 27.40 -17.71
C PRO A 12 -38.44 27.77 -19.17
N HIS A 13 -38.46 29.07 -19.46
CA HIS A 13 -37.73 29.68 -20.56
C HIS A 13 -36.79 30.72 -19.97
N ILE A 14 -35.48 30.59 -20.19
CA ILE A 14 -34.53 31.68 -19.96
C ILE A 14 -33.50 31.68 -21.09
N ASP A 15 -33.51 32.76 -21.87
CA ASP A 15 -32.49 33.14 -22.84
C ASP A 15 -31.19 33.52 -22.12
N VAL A 16 -30.07 32.98 -22.61
CA VAL A 16 -28.73 33.28 -22.10
C VAL A 16 -28.04 34.22 -23.07
N LEU A 17 -27.91 35.49 -22.70
CA LEU A 17 -26.92 36.39 -23.29
C LEU A 17 -26.06 37.02 -22.21
N ALA A 18 -24.76 36.96 -22.48
CA ALA A 18 -23.64 37.72 -21.94
C ALA A 18 -23.00 37.26 -20.62
N THR A 19 -21.92 36.49 -20.82
CA THR A 19 -20.54 36.73 -20.35
C THR A 19 -20.24 36.68 -18.83
N SER A 20 -19.50 35.61 -18.44
CA SER A 20 -18.38 35.49 -17.46
C SER A 20 -18.34 36.38 -16.21
N ASP A 21 -17.92 35.99 -15.01
CA ASP A 21 -17.19 34.84 -14.43
C ASP A 21 -17.45 34.94 -12.91
N ILE A 22 -17.89 33.90 -12.19
CA ILE A 22 -17.58 33.71 -10.76
C ILE A 22 -17.74 32.21 -10.43
N LEU A 23 -16.68 31.55 -9.97
CA LEU A 23 -16.80 30.29 -9.22
C LEU A 23 -16.21 30.48 -7.82
N ALA A 24 -17.03 31.05 -6.95
CA ALA A 24 -16.89 30.93 -5.51
C ALA A 24 -18.02 30.00 -5.03
N THR A 25 -17.71 29.01 -4.20
CA THR A 25 -18.74 28.38 -3.38
C THR A 25 -18.16 27.94 -2.05
N VAL A 26 -18.76 28.48 -0.99
CA VAL A 26 -18.76 28.02 0.39
C VAL A 26 -20.11 27.34 0.65
N GLY A 27 -20.07 26.10 1.18
CA GLY A 27 -21.06 25.34 2.01
C GLY A 27 -22.55 25.24 1.57
N GLU A 28 -23.31 24.15 1.76
CA GLU A 28 -23.14 22.89 2.49
C GLU A 28 -24.29 21.90 2.13
N ASN A 29 -23.98 20.59 2.09
CA ASN A 29 -24.79 19.34 2.22
C ASN A 29 -26.19 19.19 1.56
N THR A 30 -26.41 18.21 0.67
CA THR A 30 -26.55 16.77 0.99
C THR A 30 -26.46 15.89 -0.29
N ASN A 31 -26.01 14.63 -0.14
CA ASN A 31 -25.79 13.61 -1.18
C ASN A 31 -24.54 13.79 -2.07
N ARG A 32 -23.37 13.53 -1.48
CA ARG A 32 -22.05 13.80 -2.08
C ARG A 32 -21.58 12.65 -2.97
N ASP A 33 -22.07 12.61 -4.20
CA ASP A 33 -21.39 11.95 -5.30
C ASP A 33 -20.28 12.90 -5.80
N ARG A 34 -19.18 12.97 -5.06
CA ARG A 34 -17.99 13.73 -5.47
C ARG A 34 -17.13 12.81 -6.32
N PRO A 35 -16.74 13.21 -7.55
CA PRO A 35 -15.55 12.62 -8.14
C PRO A 35 -14.42 12.96 -7.15
N ARG A 36 -13.86 11.94 -6.50
CA ARG A 36 -12.65 12.11 -5.68
C ARG A 36 -11.60 12.71 -6.61
N LEU A 37 -11.31 13.99 -6.43
CA LEU A 37 -10.06 14.56 -6.89
C LEU A 37 -9.00 13.73 -6.16
N ALA A 38 -8.39 12.78 -6.87
CA ALA A 38 -7.30 11.99 -6.32
C ALA A 38 -6.21 13.01 -5.95
N GLU A 39 -6.00 13.21 -4.65
CA GLU A 39 -4.90 14.03 -4.18
C GLU A 39 -3.62 13.49 -4.84
N PRO A 40 -2.74 14.37 -5.35
CA PRO A 40 -1.48 13.93 -5.92
C PRO A 40 -0.72 13.22 -4.81
N ARG A 41 -0.65 11.89 -4.94
CA ARG A 41 0.05 11.04 -3.99
C ARG A 41 1.49 11.52 -3.94
N ALA A 42 1.96 11.79 -2.73
CA ALA A 42 3.37 12.05 -2.50
C ALA A 42 4.13 10.79 -2.93
N ASP A 43 4.88 10.90 -4.03
CA ASP A 43 5.86 9.94 -4.56
C ASP A 43 5.73 8.48 -4.04
N ASP A 44 4.95 7.67 -4.76
CA ASP A 44 4.77 6.24 -4.49
C ASP A 44 6.06 5.47 -4.85
N GLY A 45 7.00 5.33 -3.91
CA GLY A 45 8.20 4.52 -4.11
C GLY A 45 7.92 3.02 -3.95
N ILE A 46 8.65 2.18 -4.70
CA ILE A 46 8.65 0.72 -4.48
C ILE A 46 9.90 0.34 -3.68
N LEU A 47 9.73 -0.49 -2.65
CA LEU A 47 10.80 -1.08 -1.87
C LEU A 47 10.89 -2.58 -2.16
N SER A 48 12.09 -3.07 -2.45
CA SER A 48 12.41 -4.49 -2.48
C SER A 48 12.87 -4.95 -1.09
N LEU A 49 12.26 -6.03 -0.60
CA LEU A 49 12.71 -6.76 0.58
C LEU A 49 13.74 -7.80 0.15
N VAL A 50 14.98 -7.60 0.59
CA VAL A 50 16.11 -8.41 0.19
C VAL A 50 16.71 -9.12 1.39
N LEU A 51 16.93 -10.42 1.26
CA LEU A 51 17.63 -11.27 2.22
C LEU A 51 18.99 -11.65 1.62
N ASP A 52 20.08 -11.14 2.19
CA ASP A 52 21.43 -11.53 1.82
C ASP A 52 21.88 -12.72 2.65
N ARG A 53 22.17 -13.85 2.00
CA ARG A 53 22.62 -15.09 2.65
C ARG A 53 23.36 -16.03 1.68
N ASN A 54 24.20 -16.90 2.22
CA ASN A 54 24.97 -17.85 1.40
C ASN A 54 24.22 -19.15 1.12
N GLU A 55 23.37 -19.58 2.04
CA GLU A 55 22.58 -20.81 1.91
C GLU A 55 21.31 -20.58 1.07
N PRO A 56 20.68 -21.64 0.51
CA PRO A 56 19.41 -21.56 -0.24
C PRO A 56 18.19 -21.29 0.64
N LEU A 57 17.25 -20.42 0.21
CA LEU A 57 16.15 -19.92 1.05
C LEU A 57 14.90 -20.76 0.88
N GLY A 58 14.42 -21.35 1.98
CA GLY A 58 13.16 -22.09 1.98
C GLY A 58 11.97 -21.20 2.29
N ALA A 59 11.97 -20.54 3.44
CA ALA A 59 10.90 -19.65 3.87
C ALA A 59 11.41 -18.43 4.62
N TYR A 60 10.56 -17.41 4.72
CA TYR A 60 10.80 -16.22 5.53
C TYR A 60 9.50 -15.71 6.15
N GLN A 61 9.65 -15.04 7.30
CA GLN A 61 8.68 -14.14 7.89
C GLN A 61 9.40 -12.90 8.42
N VAL A 62 8.96 -11.73 7.96
CA VAL A 62 9.51 -10.44 8.34
C VAL A 62 8.40 -9.50 8.79
N LEU A 63 8.63 -8.84 9.92
CA LEU A 63 7.82 -7.72 10.41
C LEU A 63 8.52 -6.40 10.09
N LEU A 64 7.81 -5.54 9.37
CA LEU A 64 8.19 -4.17 9.12
C LEU A 64 7.36 -3.25 10.02
N ARG A 65 8.06 -2.37 10.75
CA ARG A 65 7.45 -1.30 11.54
C ARG A 65 7.60 0.02 10.81
N PHE A 66 6.53 0.80 10.74
CA PHE A 66 6.47 2.08 10.03
C PHE A 66 5.69 3.12 10.84
N ASP A 67 5.82 4.40 10.47
CA ASP A 67 5.00 5.46 11.04
C ASP A 67 3.62 5.49 10.34
N PRO A 68 2.52 5.12 11.03
CA PRO A 68 1.19 5.07 10.43
C PRO A 68 0.62 6.45 10.07
N THR A 69 1.21 7.53 10.59
CA THR A 69 0.86 8.91 10.21
C THR A 69 1.48 9.31 8.86
N LEU A 70 2.50 8.59 8.40
CA LEU A 70 3.20 8.85 7.14
C LEU A 70 2.81 7.88 6.03
N VAL A 71 2.58 6.61 6.36
CA VAL A 71 2.39 5.54 5.39
C VAL A 71 1.04 4.86 5.58
N GLN A 72 0.47 4.38 4.48
CA GLN A 72 -0.65 3.45 4.50
C GLN A 72 -0.41 2.32 3.50
N PHE A 73 -0.57 1.07 3.94
CA PHE A 73 -0.48 -0.09 3.07
C PHE A 73 -1.84 -0.73 2.81
N PHE A 74 -1.97 -1.35 1.64
CA PHE A 74 -3.07 -2.20 1.24
C PHE A 74 -2.53 -3.55 0.75
N GLN A 75 -3.39 -4.56 0.69
CA GLN A 75 -3.00 -5.90 0.25
C GLN A 75 -2.39 -5.93 -1.16
N ASP A 76 -2.82 -5.05 -2.06
CA ASP A 76 -2.33 -5.00 -3.45
C ASP A 76 -1.02 -4.21 -3.61
N ASP A 77 -0.52 -3.64 -2.51
CA ASP A 77 0.79 -3.00 -2.49
C ASP A 77 1.92 -4.01 -2.29
N ILE A 78 1.60 -5.23 -1.84
CA ILE A 78 2.57 -6.28 -1.57
C ILE A 78 2.57 -7.27 -2.72
N LEU A 79 3.68 -7.30 -3.44
CA LEU A 79 3.91 -8.11 -4.64
C LEU A 79 5.04 -9.12 -4.39
N GLY A 80 5.17 -10.09 -5.28
CA GLY A 80 6.35 -10.95 -5.33
C GLY A 80 7.61 -10.17 -5.67
N GLY A 81 8.76 -10.70 -5.26
CA GLY A 81 10.07 -10.18 -5.66
C GLY A 81 10.49 -10.69 -7.03
N SER A 82 11.79 -10.63 -7.31
CA SER A 82 12.37 -11.16 -8.55
C SER A 82 13.03 -12.54 -8.40
N ALA A 83 13.26 -13.01 -7.16
CA ALA A 83 13.91 -14.29 -6.93
C ALA A 83 13.00 -15.48 -7.31
N ALA A 84 13.62 -16.52 -7.88
CA ALA A 84 12.93 -17.77 -8.17
C ALA A 84 12.31 -18.38 -6.90
N GLY A 85 11.04 -18.76 -6.97
CA GLY A 85 10.27 -19.25 -5.82
C GLY A 85 9.58 -18.15 -5.00
N PHE A 86 9.94 -16.88 -5.19
CA PHE A 86 9.35 -15.73 -4.48
C PHE A 86 8.83 -14.64 -5.44
N ASN A 87 8.66 -14.97 -6.72
CA ASN A 87 8.19 -14.06 -7.76
C ASN A 87 6.66 -13.93 -7.83
N SER A 88 5.92 -14.74 -7.08
CA SER A 88 4.49 -14.58 -6.85
C SER A 88 4.22 -13.77 -5.58
N LYS A 89 2.99 -13.26 -5.44
CA LYS A 89 2.55 -12.58 -4.21
C LYS A 89 2.87 -13.45 -2.97
N PRO A 90 3.41 -12.86 -1.88
CA PRO A 90 3.64 -13.58 -0.64
C PRO A 90 2.37 -14.28 -0.13
N LEU A 91 2.54 -15.48 0.41
CA LEU A 91 1.43 -16.34 0.84
C LEU A 91 0.65 -15.78 2.04
N ALA A 92 1.32 -15.05 2.93
CA ALA A 92 0.69 -14.39 4.05
C ALA A 92 1.15 -12.93 4.16
N VAL A 93 0.18 -12.03 4.24
CA VAL A 93 0.39 -10.60 4.44
C VAL A 93 -0.60 -10.12 5.49
N SER A 94 -0.09 -9.57 6.59
CA SER A 94 -0.90 -8.93 7.63
C SER A 94 -0.51 -7.46 7.74
N ILE A 95 -1.50 -6.58 7.68
CA ILE A 95 -1.31 -5.12 7.71
C ILE A 95 -2.10 -4.56 8.89
N ASN A 96 -1.42 -3.87 9.80
CA ASN A 96 -2.03 -3.06 10.84
C ASN A 96 -1.59 -1.60 10.67
N ASN A 97 -2.39 -0.85 9.91
CA ASN A 97 -2.16 0.58 9.69
C ASN A 97 -2.42 1.44 10.94
N ALA A 98 -2.97 0.88 12.03
CA ALA A 98 -3.14 1.60 13.29
C ALA A 98 -1.89 1.50 14.17
N SER A 99 -1.28 0.31 14.27
CA SER A 99 -0.01 0.10 15.01
C SER A 99 1.24 0.38 14.19
N GLY A 100 1.12 0.54 12.87
CA GLY A 100 2.27 0.74 12.00
C GLY A 100 3.05 -0.55 11.73
N GLU A 101 2.35 -1.66 11.50
CA GLU A 101 2.96 -2.97 11.33
C GLU A 101 2.55 -3.63 10.00
N LEU A 102 3.53 -4.16 9.27
CA LEU A 102 3.36 -4.94 8.05
C LEU A 102 4.16 -6.23 8.21
N ARG A 103 3.47 -7.37 8.30
CA ARG A 103 4.09 -8.70 8.35
C ARG A 103 3.91 -9.39 7.01
N ILE A 104 5.01 -9.92 6.47
CA ILE A 104 5.06 -10.62 5.18
C ILE A 104 5.71 -11.97 5.41
N ALA A 105 5.08 -13.04 4.93
CA ALA A 105 5.66 -14.38 4.95
C ALA A 105 5.38 -15.13 3.65
N SER A 106 6.34 -15.96 3.26
CA SER A 106 6.20 -16.89 2.14
C SER A 106 7.21 -18.02 2.25
N PHE A 107 6.95 -19.10 1.51
CA PHE A 107 7.90 -20.20 1.32
C PHE A 107 7.97 -20.55 -0.17
N GLN A 108 9.02 -21.28 -0.55
CA GLN A 108 9.19 -21.80 -1.90
C GLN A 108 9.50 -23.30 -1.88
N ILE A 109 9.21 -23.95 -3.01
CA ILE A 109 9.57 -25.36 -3.25
C ILE A 109 10.21 -25.46 -4.63
N GLY A 110 11.25 -26.29 -4.75
CA GLY A 110 11.86 -26.65 -6.03
C GLY A 110 12.82 -25.61 -6.62
N ASN A 111 13.13 -24.55 -5.87
CA ASN A 111 14.15 -23.57 -6.23
C ASN A 111 15.24 -23.52 -5.14
N GLU A 112 16.37 -22.89 -5.45
CA GLU A 112 17.49 -22.73 -4.52
C GLU A 112 18.04 -21.29 -4.49
N PRO A 113 17.19 -20.28 -4.24
CA PRO A 113 17.61 -18.88 -4.24
C PRO A 113 18.61 -18.61 -3.11
N ARG A 114 19.75 -18.01 -3.47
CA ARG A 114 20.86 -17.69 -2.56
C ARG A 114 21.56 -16.39 -2.99
N GLY A 115 22.46 -15.88 -2.17
CA GLY A 115 23.08 -14.57 -2.38
C GLY A 115 22.14 -13.46 -1.95
N SER A 116 21.92 -12.48 -2.83
CA SER A 116 20.96 -11.39 -2.61
C SER A 116 19.59 -11.82 -3.11
N VAL A 117 18.73 -12.27 -2.20
CA VAL A 117 17.41 -12.84 -2.53
C VAL A 117 16.33 -11.78 -2.38
N ASP A 118 15.84 -11.25 -3.50
CA ASP A 118 14.71 -10.32 -3.55
C ASP A 118 13.38 -11.07 -3.48
N VAL A 119 12.73 -11.03 -2.32
CA VAL A 119 11.57 -11.89 -1.99
C VAL A 119 10.22 -11.20 -2.12
N ALA A 120 10.17 -9.87 -2.04
CA ALA A 120 8.91 -9.13 -2.12
C ALA A 120 9.15 -7.68 -2.55
N HIS A 121 8.22 -7.14 -3.32
CA HIS A 121 8.15 -5.70 -3.62
C HIS A 121 6.98 -5.06 -2.87
N ILE A 122 7.23 -3.91 -2.28
CA ILE A 122 6.31 -3.19 -1.40
C ILE A 122 6.11 -1.79 -1.98
N ARG A 123 4.92 -1.53 -2.51
CA ARG A 123 4.52 -0.18 -2.93
C ARG A 123 4.20 0.66 -1.72
N VAL A 124 4.92 1.76 -1.53
CA VAL A 124 4.69 2.65 -0.39
C VAL A 124 3.76 3.77 -0.81
N ARG A 125 2.66 3.92 -0.07
CA ARG A 125 1.73 5.04 -0.26
C ARG A 125 1.93 6.04 0.86
N LEU A 126 2.53 7.17 0.52
CA LEU A 126 2.70 8.26 1.47
C LEU A 126 1.39 9.03 1.64
N ARG A 127 1.06 9.35 2.89
CA ARG A 127 0.00 10.29 3.23
C ARG A 127 0.43 11.74 3.05
N ARG A 128 1.74 12.00 3.12
CA ARG A 128 2.37 13.31 2.94
C ARG A 128 3.86 13.13 2.59
N PRO A 129 4.49 14.07 1.89
CA PRO A 129 5.92 14.01 1.60
C PRO A 129 6.73 13.91 2.89
N SER A 130 7.54 12.85 3.02
CA SER A 130 8.40 12.64 4.19
C SER A 130 9.52 11.66 3.87
N ARG A 131 10.56 11.68 4.71
CA ARG A 131 11.58 10.63 4.72
C ARG A 131 11.05 9.43 5.50
N LEU A 132 11.15 8.26 4.89
CA LEU A 132 10.68 7.02 5.50
C LEU A 132 11.79 6.33 6.28
N LEU A 133 11.41 5.81 7.45
CA LEU A 133 12.22 4.92 8.26
C LEU A 133 11.38 3.69 8.57
N PHE A 134 11.92 2.52 8.30
CA PHE A 134 11.29 1.25 8.64
C PHE A 134 12.15 0.53 9.68
N GLY A 135 11.52 0.05 10.75
CA GLY A 135 12.10 -0.98 11.60
C GLY A 135 11.92 -2.34 10.94
N ILE A 136 12.96 -3.16 10.91
CA ILE A 136 12.90 -4.52 10.35
C ILE A 136 13.14 -5.50 11.50
N THR A 137 12.24 -6.46 11.64
CA THR A 137 12.38 -7.58 12.57
C THR A 137 12.20 -8.87 11.78
N VAL A 138 13.22 -9.72 11.83
CA VAL A 138 13.15 -11.07 11.27
C VAL A 138 12.46 -11.95 12.31
N GLU A 139 11.32 -12.52 11.95
CA GLU A 139 10.55 -13.41 12.83
C GLU A 139 10.77 -14.88 12.48
N GLU A 140 11.13 -15.19 11.23
CA GLU A 140 11.53 -16.53 10.81
C GLU A 140 12.32 -16.49 9.50
N ILE A 141 13.34 -17.33 9.37
CA ILE A 141 14.03 -17.66 8.11
C ILE A 141 14.36 -19.15 8.17
N THR A 142 14.17 -19.88 7.08
CA THR A 142 14.49 -21.32 7.03
C THR A 142 15.30 -21.73 5.79
N ASP A 143 16.03 -22.84 5.93
CA ASP A 143 16.58 -23.59 4.80
C ASP A 143 15.49 -24.32 3.99
N LEU A 144 15.89 -25.07 2.95
CA LEU A 144 14.97 -25.83 2.09
C LEU A 144 14.28 -26.99 2.81
N GLN A 145 14.80 -27.40 3.96
CA GLN A 145 14.29 -28.49 4.80
C GLN A 145 13.37 -27.97 5.91
N GLY A 146 13.25 -26.65 6.06
CA GLY A 146 12.44 -26.01 7.09
C GLY A 146 13.16 -25.80 8.42
N HIS A 147 14.48 -25.99 8.48
CA HIS A 147 15.23 -25.67 9.70
C HIS A 147 15.41 -24.16 9.83
N THR A 148 15.11 -23.63 11.01
CA THR A 148 15.22 -22.20 11.30
C THR A 148 16.68 -21.75 11.34
N GLU A 149 16.98 -20.68 10.59
CA GLU A 149 18.27 -20.00 10.54
C GLU A 149 18.11 -18.56 11.06
N MET A 150 18.06 -18.41 12.38
CA MET A 150 17.95 -17.12 13.07
C MET A 150 19.31 -16.45 13.32
N ASP A 151 20.39 -17.01 12.76
CA ASP A 151 21.75 -16.61 13.11
C ASP A 151 22.20 -15.33 12.38
N SER A 152 23.26 -14.69 12.92
CA SER A 152 23.79 -13.37 12.50
C SER A 152 24.29 -13.27 11.05
N THR A 153 24.24 -14.36 10.28
CA THR A 153 24.70 -14.43 8.89
C THR A 153 23.68 -13.90 7.89
N VAL A 154 22.39 -13.86 8.23
CA VAL A 154 21.35 -13.36 7.33
C VAL A 154 21.13 -11.88 7.53
N ARG A 155 21.34 -11.09 6.47
CA ARG A 155 21.08 -9.65 6.50
C ARG A 155 19.79 -9.37 5.74
N VAL A 156 18.84 -8.71 6.40
CA VAL A 156 17.58 -8.29 5.78
C VAL A 156 17.59 -6.78 5.61
N LYS A 157 17.25 -6.32 4.40
CA LYS A 157 17.26 -4.91 4.05
C LYS A 157 16.09 -4.55 3.13
N LEU A 158 15.72 -3.28 3.16
CA LEU A 158 14.81 -2.68 2.19
C LEU A 158 15.63 -1.82 1.22
N VAL A 159 15.46 -2.04 -0.07
CA VAL A 159 16.13 -1.29 -1.13
C VAL A 159 15.08 -0.58 -1.97
N ARG A 160 15.20 0.73 -2.18
CA ARG A 160 14.32 1.45 -3.11
C ARG A 160 14.64 1.02 -4.54
N ILE A 161 13.62 0.68 -5.31
CA ILE A 161 13.74 0.37 -6.74
C ILE A 161 12.93 1.41 -7.53
N GLU A 162 13.51 1.88 -8.63
CA GLU A 162 12.96 2.92 -9.52
C GLU A 162 11.99 2.36 -10.55
#